data_AF-A0A2U8WG83-F1
#
_entry.id   AF-A0A2U8WG83-F1
#
_cell.length_a   1.000
_cell.length_b   1.000
_cell.length_c   1.000
_cell.angle_alpha   90.00
_cell.angle_beta   90.00
_cell.angle_gamma   90.00
#
_symmetry.space_group_name_H-M   'P 1'
#
loop_
_entity.id
_entity.type
_entity.pdbx_description
1 polymer ?
#
loop_
_entity_poly.entity_id
_entity_poly.type
_entity_poly.pdbx_seq_one_letter_code
_entity_poly.pdbx_strand_id
1 'polypeptide(L)'
;MTSRSGKPVPGTLFDGLFIPLGDWGHLLDVAQELRSIDSEFMDTMLEAYASGPRALSPYEITKVRSLVQLLKQLDLDPAAICRELPETMHELETTCVGCTQRTRCDHELAAGTAAVTYQRFCPNAQRLMHLVEKVGP
;
A
#
# COMPACT_ATOMS: atom_id res chain seq x y z
N MET A 1 29.89 -12.73 -82.95
CA MET A 1 30.37 -11.43 -82.44
C MET A 1 29.21 -10.45 -82.43
N THR A 2 28.60 -10.24 -81.27
CA THR A 2 27.67 -9.13 -81.02
C THR A 2 27.83 -8.73 -79.55
N SER A 3 28.62 -7.69 -79.31
CA SER A 3 28.73 -7.07 -77.99
C SER A 3 27.47 -6.24 -77.73
N ARG A 4 26.77 -6.50 -76.62
CA ARG A 4 25.81 -5.56 -76.05
C ARG A 4 26.19 -5.30 -74.60
N SER A 5 26.80 -4.15 -74.38
CA SER A 5 27.01 -3.56 -73.06
C SER A 5 25.66 -3.20 -72.45
N GLY A 6 25.32 -3.81 -71.31
CA GLY A 6 24.19 -3.41 -70.47
C GLY A 6 24.72 -2.62 -69.27
N LYS A 7 24.27 -1.36 -69.13
CA LYS A 7 24.59 -0.49 -68.00
C LYS A 7 24.08 -1.08 -66.67
N PRO A 8 24.79 -0.91 -65.55
CA PRO A 8 24.22 -1.17 -64.22
C PRO A 8 23.13 -0.13 -63.90
N VAL A 9 21.97 -0.60 -63.44
CA VAL A 9 20.86 0.23 -62.99
C VAL A 9 21.12 0.64 -61.53
N PRO A 10 21.02 1.93 -61.17
CA PRO A 10 21.24 2.36 -59.80
C PRO A 10 19.94 2.25 -58.99
N GLY A 11 20.00 1.56 -57.85
CA GLY A 11 19.02 1.72 -56.78
C GLY A 11 18.43 0.43 -56.25
N THR A 12 19.09 -0.17 -55.26
CA THR A 12 18.41 -0.91 -54.18
C THR A 12 19.10 -0.58 -52.85
N LEU A 13 18.81 0.61 -52.32
CA LEU A 13 19.23 1.04 -50.98
C LEU A 13 18.15 0.71 -49.90
N PHE A 14 17.11 -0.05 -50.26
CA PHE A 14 15.94 -0.26 -49.39
C PHE A 14 15.60 -1.73 -49.12
N ASP A 15 16.56 -2.65 -49.25
CA ASP A 15 16.34 -4.06 -48.90
C ASP A 15 16.43 -4.36 -47.39
N GLY A 16 16.74 -3.36 -46.56
CA GLY A 16 16.98 -3.53 -45.11
C GLY A 16 15.92 -2.95 -44.17
N LEU A 17 14.82 -2.37 -44.67
CA LEU A 17 13.87 -1.63 -43.81
C LEU A 17 12.40 -2.08 -43.91
N PHE A 18 12.13 -3.26 -44.45
CA PHE A 18 10.79 -3.84 -44.39
C PHE A 18 10.87 -5.27 -43.87
N ILE A 19 10.71 -5.41 -42.55
CA ILE A 19 10.23 -6.67 -41.98
C ILE A 19 8.82 -6.90 -42.58
N PRO A 20 8.52 -8.08 -43.15
CA PRO A 20 7.21 -8.38 -43.72
C PRO A 20 6.09 -8.10 -42.70
N LEU A 21 4.96 -7.54 -43.16
CA LEU A 21 3.81 -7.18 -42.33
C LEU A 21 3.27 -8.33 -41.46
N GLY A 22 3.56 -9.59 -41.82
CA GLY A 22 3.21 -10.78 -41.04
C GLY A 22 3.98 -10.90 -39.71
N ASP A 23 5.26 -10.49 -39.68
CA ASP A 23 6.06 -10.56 -38.46
C ASP A 23 5.62 -9.48 -37.45
N TRP A 24 5.12 -8.34 -37.94
CA TRP A 24 4.47 -7.32 -37.10
C TRP A 24 3.16 -7.82 -36.48
N GLY A 25 2.38 -8.61 -37.23
CA GLY A 25 1.17 -9.26 -36.71
C GLY A 25 1.49 -10.23 -35.58
N HIS A 26 2.48 -11.09 -35.77
CA HIS A 26 2.94 -12.03 -34.74
C HIS A 26 3.46 -11.34 -33.46
N LEU A 27 4.22 -10.24 -33.62
CA LEU A 27 4.70 -9.47 -32.46
C LEU A 27 3.54 -8.80 -31.69
N LEU A 28 2.51 -8.33 -32.39
CA LEU A 28 1.32 -7.76 -31.76
C LEU A 28 0.47 -8.80 -31.03
N ASP A 29 0.32 -10.00 -31.60
CA ASP A 29 -0.39 -11.11 -30.97
C ASP A 29 0.31 -11.56 -29.68
N VAL A 30 1.62 -11.78 -29.73
CA VAL A 30 2.40 -12.13 -28.53
C VAL A 30 2.30 -11.02 -27.47
N ALA A 31 2.34 -9.75 -27.88
CA ALA A 31 2.16 -8.63 -26.95
C ALA A 31 0.73 -8.56 -26.38
N GLN A 32 -0.29 -8.96 -27.14
CA GLN A 32 -1.69 -9.04 -26.70
C GLN A 32 -1.87 -10.17 -25.67
N GLU A 33 -1.28 -11.34 -25.91
CA GLU A 33 -1.32 -12.50 -24.99
C GLU A 33 -0.59 -12.20 -23.67
N LEU A 34 0.55 -11.51 -23.73
CA LEU A 34 1.25 -11.06 -22.52
C LEU A 34 0.42 -10.06 -21.71
N ARG A 35 -0.30 -9.14 -22.40
CA ARG A 35 -1.22 -8.19 -21.73
C ARG A 35 -2.42 -8.87 -21.09
N SER A 36 -2.99 -9.92 -21.70
CA SER A 36 -4.13 -10.63 -21.11
C SER A 36 -3.75 -11.37 -19.82
N ILE A 37 -2.56 -11.99 -19.80
CA ILE A 37 -2.04 -12.66 -18.59
C ILE A 37 -1.79 -11.63 -17.47
N ASP A 38 -1.29 -10.43 -17.82
CA ASP A 38 -1.10 -9.34 -16.85
C ASP A 38 -2.43 -8.79 -16.30
N SER A 39 -3.47 -8.71 -17.13
CA SER A 39 -4.78 -8.21 -16.71
C SER A 39 -5.49 -9.13 -15.70
N GLU A 40 -5.44 -10.45 -15.90
CA GLU A 40 -6.06 -11.41 -14.97
C GLU A 40 -5.33 -11.45 -13.63
N PHE A 41 -3.99 -11.35 -13.65
CA PHE A 41 -3.18 -11.24 -12.44
C PHE A 41 -3.43 -9.92 -11.71
N MET A 42 -3.51 -8.81 -12.45
CA MET A 42 -3.83 -7.49 -11.89
C MET A 42 -5.23 -7.43 -11.31
N ASP A 43 -6.23 -8.02 -11.96
CA ASP A 43 -7.60 -8.09 -11.44
C ASP A 43 -7.66 -8.93 -10.16
N THR A 44 -6.97 -10.07 -10.12
CA THR A 44 -6.86 -10.91 -8.91
C THR A 44 -6.18 -10.16 -7.76
N MET A 45 -5.11 -9.41 -8.05
CA MET A 45 -4.43 -8.57 -7.07
C MET A 45 -5.33 -7.42 -6.58
N LEU A 46 -6.04 -6.74 -7.49
CA LEU A 46 -6.97 -5.66 -7.14
C LEU A 46 -8.17 -6.16 -6.35
N GLU A 47 -8.70 -7.36 -6.64
CA GLU A 47 -9.78 -7.99 -5.90
C GLU A 47 -9.33 -8.40 -4.49
N ALA A 48 -8.11 -8.92 -4.35
CA ALA A 48 -7.49 -9.17 -3.04
C ALA A 48 -7.28 -7.87 -2.24
N TYR A 49 -6.90 -6.77 -2.90
CA TYR A 49 -6.78 -5.45 -2.27
C TYR A 49 -8.12 -4.82 -1.90
N ALA A 50 -9.15 -4.98 -2.74
CA ALA A 50 -10.52 -4.54 -2.45
C ALA A 50 -11.14 -5.33 -1.29
N SER A 51 -10.70 -6.58 -1.12
CA SER A 51 -10.99 -7.43 0.03
C SER A 51 -10.08 -7.13 1.24
N GLY A 52 -9.08 -6.27 1.06
CA GLY A 52 -8.18 -5.79 2.10
C GLY A 52 -8.86 -4.83 3.08
N PRO A 53 -8.17 -4.46 4.17
CA PRO A 53 -8.75 -3.57 5.19
C PRO A 53 -9.22 -2.27 4.54
N ARG A 54 -10.50 -1.96 4.75
CA ARG A 54 -11.16 -0.76 4.23
C ARG A 54 -10.31 0.48 4.48
N ALA A 55 -10.04 1.26 3.44
CA ALA A 55 -9.34 2.53 3.57
C ALA A 55 -10.04 3.41 4.62
N LEU A 56 -9.27 3.84 5.63
CA LEU A 56 -9.77 4.71 6.70
C LEU A 56 -10.18 6.07 6.12
N SER A 57 -11.34 6.57 6.51
CA SER A 57 -11.75 7.94 6.23
C SER A 57 -10.79 8.94 6.90
N PRO A 58 -10.71 10.20 6.44
CA PRO A 58 -9.89 11.23 7.09
C PRO A 58 -10.16 11.40 8.60
N TYR A 59 -11.41 11.16 9.00
CA TYR A 59 -11.82 11.18 10.41
C TYR A 59 -11.25 9.99 11.19
N GLU A 60 -11.28 8.79 10.61
CA GLU A 60 -10.67 7.59 11.20
C GLU A 60 -9.14 7.69 11.26
N ILE A 61 -8.49 8.26 10.24
CA ILE A 61 -7.04 8.56 10.26
C ILE A 61 -6.69 9.49 11.42
N THR A 62 -7.48 10.54 11.63
CA THR A 62 -7.30 11.45 12.77
C THR A 62 -7.50 10.70 14.08
N LYS A 63 -8.46 9.77 14.13
CA LYS A 63 -8.71 8.97 15.32
C LYS A 63 -7.56 8.00 15.66
N VAL A 64 -6.94 7.39 14.66
CA VAL A 64 -5.78 6.52 14.87
C VAL A 64 -4.54 7.34 15.26
N ARG A 65 -4.43 8.60 14.83
CA ARG A 65 -3.30 9.48 15.20
C ARG A 65 -3.16 9.66 16.72
N SER A 66 -4.23 9.95 17.46
CA SER A 66 -4.14 10.14 18.91
C SER A 66 -3.78 8.83 19.63
N LEU A 67 -4.18 7.66 19.09
CA LEU A 67 -3.76 6.37 19.62
C LEU A 67 -2.24 6.19 19.50
N VAL A 68 -1.69 6.47 18.31
CA VAL A 68 -0.24 6.39 18.06
C VAL A 68 0.53 7.35 18.98
N GLN A 69 0.00 8.54 19.26
CA GLN A 69 0.61 9.48 20.21
C GLN A 69 0.56 8.97 21.65
N LEU A 70 -0.56 8.38 22.07
CA LEU A 70 -0.69 7.80 23.41
C LEU A 70 0.29 6.64 23.61
N LEU A 71 0.42 5.75 22.63
CA LEU A 71 1.41 4.66 22.67
C LEU A 71 2.82 5.21 22.89
N LYS A 72 3.21 6.25 22.15
CA LYS A 72 4.51 6.91 22.32
C LYS A 72 4.69 7.56 23.69
N GLN A 73 3.66 8.17 24.26
CA GLN A 73 3.72 8.73 25.62
C GLN A 73 3.77 7.65 26.72
N LEU A 74 3.39 6.41 26.39
CA LEU A 74 3.52 5.23 27.25
C LEU A 74 4.82 4.46 26.98
N ASP A 75 5.76 5.04 26.23
CA ASP A 75 7.02 4.41 25.80
C ASP A 75 6.84 3.10 25.00
N LEU A 76 5.70 2.92 24.33
CA LEU A 76 5.43 1.81 23.44
C LEU A 76 5.74 2.19 21.99
N ASP A 77 6.50 1.37 21.26
CA ASP A 77 6.73 1.55 19.82
C ASP A 77 5.51 1.05 19.00
N PRO A 78 4.75 1.96 18.36
CA PRO A 78 3.60 1.55 17.55
C PRO A 78 4.02 0.68 16.36
N ALA A 79 5.20 0.90 15.79
CA ALA A 79 5.65 0.12 14.64
C ALA A 79 6.02 -1.32 15.04
N ALA A 80 6.63 -1.51 16.21
CA ALA A 80 6.84 -2.84 16.78
C ALA A 80 5.51 -3.55 17.06
N ILE A 81 4.54 -2.87 17.69
CA ILE A 81 3.20 -3.45 17.96
C ILE A 81 2.50 -3.84 16.65
N CYS A 82 2.53 -3.00 15.61
CA CYS A 82 1.95 -3.34 14.31
C CYS A 82 2.59 -4.59 13.68
N ARG A 83 3.90 -4.78 13.84
CA ARG A 83 4.63 -5.92 13.25
C ARG A 83 4.47 -7.20 14.06
N GLU A 84 4.56 -7.09 15.39
CA GLU A 84 4.65 -8.25 16.30
C GLU A 84 3.30 -8.67 16.86
N LEU A 85 2.37 -7.72 16.99
CA LEU A 85 1.04 -7.90 17.60
C LEU A 85 -0.06 -7.25 16.75
N PRO A 86 -0.19 -7.58 15.45
CA PRO A 86 -1.11 -6.91 14.53
C PRO A 86 -2.57 -6.96 14.99
N GLU A 87 -3.03 -8.08 15.56
CA GLU A 87 -4.38 -8.22 16.12
C GLU A 87 -4.60 -7.26 17.30
N THR A 88 -3.58 -7.07 18.14
CA THR A 88 -3.69 -6.15 19.28
C THR A 88 -3.80 -4.71 18.78
N MET A 89 -3.02 -4.35 17.77
CA MET A 89 -3.12 -3.02 17.14
C MET A 89 -4.51 -2.80 16.54
N HIS A 90 -5.03 -3.77 15.80
CA HIS A 90 -6.34 -3.68 15.18
C HIS A 90 -7.47 -3.49 16.21
N GLU A 91 -7.41 -4.22 17.34
CA GLU A 91 -8.35 -4.06 18.45
C GLU A 91 -8.26 -2.66 19.09
N LEU A 92 -7.04 -2.16 19.29
CA LEU A 92 -6.82 -0.82 19.83
C LEU A 92 -7.40 0.25 18.89
N GLU A 93 -7.15 0.14 17.58
CA GLU A 93 -7.64 1.06 16.56
C GLU A 93 -9.17 1.05 16.49
N THR A 94 -9.77 -0.13 16.39
CA THR A 94 -11.23 -0.31 16.32
C THR A 94 -11.92 0.31 17.54
N THR A 95 -11.39 0.04 18.72
CA THR A 95 -11.90 0.64 19.97
C THR A 95 -11.70 2.16 19.99
N CYS A 96 -10.57 2.66 19.47
CA CYS A 96 -10.26 4.09 19.43
C CYS A 96 -11.16 4.84 18.43
N VAL A 97 -11.50 4.21 17.29
CA VAL A 97 -12.43 4.73 16.29
C VAL A 97 -13.83 4.92 16.91
N GLY A 98 -14.30 3.99 17.74
CA GLY A 98 -15.59 4.09 18.43
C GLY A 98 -15.62 5.04 19.64
N CYS A 99 -14.48 5.58 20.09
CA CYS A 99 -14.39 6.33 21.35
C CYS A 99 -15.10 7.69 21.33
N THR A 100 -15.91 7.96 22.37
CA THR A 100 -16.63 9.23 22.59
C THR A 100 -15.84 10.24 23.43
N GLN A 101 -14.79 9.82 24.15
CA GLN A 101 -13.95 10.67 25.01
C GLN A 101 -12.77 11.34 24.26
N ARG A 102 -12.91 11.52 22.94
CA ARG A 102 -11.82 11.95 22.05
C ARG A 102 -11.23 13.31 22.44
N THR A 103 -12.09 14.31 22.62
CA THR A 103 -11.67 15.67 22.96
C THR A 103 -10.83 15.71 24.23
N ARG A 104 -11.17 14.86 25.21
CA ARG A 104 -10.38 14.71 26.44
C ARG A 104 -9.04 14.05 26.16
N CYS A 105 -9.00 12.98 25.37
CA CYS A 105 -7.76 12.33 24.95
C CYS A 105 -6.80 13.33 24.32
N ASP A 106 -7.28 14.11 23.34
CA ASP A 106 -6.46 15.07 22.61
C ASP A 106 -5.95 16.20 23.53
N HIS A 107 -6.78 16.66 24.46
CA HIS A 107 -6.38 17.63 25.49
C HIS A 107 -5.26 17.09 26.39
N GLU A 108 -5.42 15.88 26.93
CA GLU A 108 -4.42 15.25 27.80
C GLU A 108 -3.12 14.94 27.04
N LEU A 109 -3.21 14.58 25.75
CA LEU A 109 -2.05 14.37 24.89
C LEU A 109 -1.30 15.67 24.64
N ALA A 110 -2.02 16.75 24.35
CA ALA A 110 -1.44 18.08 24.16
C ALA A 110 -0.81 18.64 25.45
N ALA A 111 -1.39 18.33 26.61
CA ALA A 111 -0.86 18.68 27.92
C ALA A 111 0.32 17.79 28.38
N GLY A 112 0.58 16.67 27.68
CA GLY A 112 1.61 15.70 28.06
C GLY A 112 1.23 14.86 29.29
N THR A 113 -0.04 14.86 29.69
CA THR A 113 -0.54 14.17 30.89
C THR A 113 -1.22 12.84 30.57
N ALA A 114 -1.44 12.51 29.29
CA ALA A 114 -2.21 11.34 28.91
C ALA A 114 -1.63 10.03 29.46
N ALA A 115 -0.30 9.89 29.55
CA ALA A 115 0.37 8.71 30.11
C ALA A 115 -0.07 8.35 31.54
N VAL A 116 -0.46 9.35 32.35
CA VAL A 116 -0.91 9.13 33.74
C VAL A 116 -2.42 9.25 33.90
N THR A 117 -3.14 9.84 32.94
CA THR A 117 -4.59 10.09 33.07
C THR A 117 -5.47 9.17 32.22
N TYR A 118 -4.92 8.51 31.19
CA TYR A 118 -5.70 7.72 30.22
C TYR A 118 -6.59 6.66 30.88
N GLN A 119 -6.16 6.07 31.99
CA GLN A 119 -6.89 5.03 32.72
C GLN A 119 -8.29 5.47 33.18
N ARG A 120 -8.51 6.79 33.31
CA ARG A 120 -9.79 7.36 33.79
C ARG A 120 -10.83 7.56 32.69
N PHE A 121 -10.47 7.44 31.42
CA PHE A 121 -11.39 7.76 30.31
C PHE A 121 -11.20 6.93 29.05
N CYS A 122 -10.03 6.33 28.84
CA CYS A 122 -9.71 5.63 27.62
C CYS A 122 -10.34 4.22 27.64
N PRO A 123 -11.18 3.85 26.64
CA PRO A 123 -11.73 2.50 26.56
C PRO A 123 -10.66 1.43 26.32
N ASN A 124 -9.47 1.82 25.82
CA ASN A 124 -8.32 0.91 25.65
C ASN A 124 -7.48 0.74 26.92
N ALA A 125 -7.86 1.33 28.06
CA ALA A 125 -6.99 1.41 29.23
C ALA A 125 -6.43 0.05 29.68
N GLN A 126 -7.29 -0.96 29.79
CA GLN A 126 -6.88 -2.32 30.20
C GLN A 126 -5.87 -2.95 29.24
N ARG A 127 -6.12 -2.85 27.93
CA ARG A 127 -5.24 -3.42 26.90
C ARG A 127 -3.89 -2.70 26.84
N LEU A 128 -3.88 -1.38 27.04
CA LEU A 128 -2.65 -0.58 27.13
C LEU A 128 -1.82 -0.95 28.36
N MET A 129 -2.44 -1.15 29.53
CA MET A 129 -1.73 -1.59 30.73
C MET A 129 -1.05 -2.96 30.50
N HIS A 130 -1.78 -3.91 29.93
CA HIS A 130 -1.22 -5.22 29.60
C HIS A 130 -0.06 -5.13 28.59
N LEU A 131 -0.12 -4.21 27.62
CA LEU A 131 1.00 -3.96 26.71
C LEU A 131 2.21 -3.38 27.42
N VAL A 132 2.02 -2.43 28.33
CA VAL A 132 3.12 -1.87 29.14
C VAL A 132 3.75 -2.95 30.02
N GLU A 133 2.97 -3.87 30.59
CA GLU A 133 3.50 -4.99 31.37
C GLU A 133 4.28 -5.99 30.52
N LYS A 134 3.85 -6.23 29.27
CA LYS A 134 4.46 -7.21 28.37
C LYS A 134 5.67 -6.68 27.60
N VAL A 135 5.68 -5.37 27.30
CA VAL A 135 6.64 -4.71 26.39
C VAL A 135 7.48 -3.64 27.09
N GLY A 136 7.10 -3.21 28.30
CA GLY A 136 7.92 -2.35 29.14
C GLY A 136 9.29 -2.98 29.45
N PRO A 137 10.25 -2.18 29.95
CA PRO A 137 11.65 -2.61 30.08
C PRO A 137 11.84 -3.92 30.84
#